data_AF-A0A2U3LQ49-F1
#
_entry.id   AF-A0A2U3LQ49-F1
#
_cell.length_a   1.000
_cell.length_b   1.000
_cell.length_c   1.000
_cell.angle_alpha   90.00
_cell.angle_beta   90.00
_cell.angle_gamma   90.00
#
_symmetry.space_group_name_H-M   'P 1'
#
loop_
_entity.id
_entity.type
_entity.pdbx_description
1 polymer ?
#
loop_
_entity_poly.entity_id
_entity_poly.type
_entity_poly.pdbx_seq_one_letter_code
_entity_poly.pdbx_strand_id
1 'polypeptide(L)' 'MLEPLTEAFTPKMASVLLELRADSEVEARIGELRRKANEGTLTPAEDAEYKDFVEALDLISIMQAKARRFLAKQSA' A
#
# COMPACT_ATOMS: atom_id res chain seq x y z
N MET A 1 16.08 -4.11 4.18
CA MET A 1 15.78 -4.78 2.90
C MET A 1 15.60 -3.82 1.73
N LEU A 2 14.87 -2.69 1.87
CA LEU A 2 14.58 -1.78 0.75
C LEU A 2 15.56 -0.59 0.62
N GLU A 3 16.70 -0.62 1.32
CA GLU A 3 17.65 0.49 1.37
C GLU A 3 18.20 0.90 -0.02
N PRO A 4 18.63 -0.04 -0.89
CA PRO A 4 19.12 0.31 -2.24
C PRO A 4 18.06 1.06 -3.07
N LEU A 5 16.79 0.68 -2.93
CA LEU A 5 15.69 1.34 -3.61
C LEU A 5 15.50 2.77 -3.09
N THR A 6 15.63 2.99 -1.78
CA THR A 6 15.50 4.33 -1.21
C THR A 6 16.67 5.27 -1.53
N GLU A 7 17.86 4.73 -1.75
CA GLU A 7 19.03 5.51 -2.19
C GLU A 7 18.87 6.00 -3.63
N ALA A 8 18.14 5.24 -4.47
CA ALA A 8 17.82 5.61 -5.84
C ALA A 8 16.64 6.60 -5.97
N PHE A 9 16.06 7.08 -4.86
CA PHE A 9 14.93 8.00 -4.92
C PHE A 9 15.31 9.35 -5.55
N THR A 10 14.42 9.84 -6.41
CA THR A 10 14.41 11.24 -6.85
C THR A 10 13.24 11.96 -6.14
N PRO A 11 13.31 13.29 -5.96
CA PRO A 11 12.19 14.03 -5.37
C PRO A 11 10.88 13.78 -6.12
N LYS A 12 10.92 13.73 -7.46
CA LYS A 12 9.73 13.47 -8.28
C LYS A 12 9.16 12.07 -8.03
N MET A 13 9.99 11.04 -8.00
CA MET A 13 9.52 9.68 -7.73
C MET A 13 8.95 9.55 -6.32
N ALA A 14 9.61 10.15 -5.32
CA ALA A 14 9.12 10.16 -3.95
C ALA A 14 7.73 10.82 -3.84
N SER A 15 7.50 11.95 -4.52
CA SER A 15 6.18 12.58 -4.56
C SER A 15 5.11 11.71 -5.22
N VAL A 16 5.43 11.07 -6.36
CA VAL A 16 4.50 10.15 -7.05
C VAL A 16 4.12 8.96 -6.15
N LEU A 17 5.07 8.40 -5.40
CA LEU A 17 4.78 7.32 -4.46
C LEU A 17 3.79 7.73 -3.36
N LEU A 18 3.79 9.00 -2.94
CA LEU A 18 2.82 9.50 -1.95
C LEU A 18 1.40 9.62 -2.50
N GLU A 19 1.26 9.76 -3.82
CA GLU A 19 -0.02 9.80 -4.53
C GLU A 19 -0.56 8.39 -4.82
N LEU A 20 0.28 7.35 -4.73
CA LEU A 20 -0.14 5.97 -4.96
C LEU A 20 -1.20 5.54 -3.94
N ARG A 21 -2.39 5.22 -4.43
CA ARG A 21 -3.53 4.70 -3.68
C ARG A 21 -4.19 3.61 -4.51
N ALA A 22 -4.90 2.71 -3.84
CA ALA A 22 -5.82 1.82 -4.52
C ALA A 22 -6.89 2.66 -5.26
N ASP A 23 -7.30 2.23 -6.44
CA ASP A 23 -8.44 2.85 -7.09
C ASP A 23 -9.75 2.54 -6.35
N SER A 24 -10.82 3.25 -6.70
CA SER A 24 -12.11 3.13 -6.03
C SER A 24 -12.73 1.73 -6.14
N GLU A 25 -12.43 0.99 -7.20
CA GLU A 25 -12.95 -0.36 -7.39
C GLU A 25 -12.27 -1.35 -6.44
N VAL A 26 -10.94 -1.25 -6.32
CA VAL A 26 -10.16 -2.03 -5.35
C VAL A 26 -10.55 -1.67 -3.91
N GLU A 27 -10.71 -0.38 -3.59
CA GLU A 27 -11.16 0.03 -2.25
C GLU A 27 -12.55 -0.53 -1.91
N ALA A 28 -13.49 -0.50 -2.85
CA ALA A 28 -14.82 -1.07 -2.67
C ALA A 28 -14.75 -2.60 -2.47
N ARG A 29 -13.92 -3.30 -3.24
CA ARG A 29 -13.71 -4.75 -3.13
C ARG A 29 -13.14 -5.13 -1.76
N ILE A 30 -12.10 -4.42 -1.31
CA ILE A 30 -11.50 -4.61 0.02
C ILE A 30 -12.53 -4.35 1.12
N GLY A 31 -13.40 -3.35 0.95
CA GLY A 31 -14.50 -3.05 1.86
C GLY A 31 -15.50 -4.20 1.98
N GLU A 32 -15.92 -4.77 0.85
CA GLU A 32 -16.80 -5.95 0.81
C GLU A 32 -16.16 -7.17 1.48
N LEU A 33 -14.90 -7.46 1.17
CA LEU A 33 -14.15 -8.57 1.78
C LEU A 33 -14.03 -8.40 3.30
N ARG A 34 -13.71 -7.18 3.77
CA ARG A 34 -13.66 -6.87 5.20
C ARG A 34 -15.02 -7.08 5.87
N ARG A 35 -16.11 -6.68 5.23
CA ARG A 35 -17.47 -6.89 5.74
C ARG A 35 -17.77 -8.39 5.89
N LYS A 36 -17.51 -9.19 4.85
CA LYS A 36 -17.69 -10.65 4.87
C LYS A 36 -16.82 -11.32 5.94
N ALA A 37 -15.59 -10.87 6.13
CA ALA A 37 -14.71 -11.39 7.18
C ALA A 37 -15.29 -11.15 8.57
N ASN A 38 -15.81 -9.95 8.84
CA ASN A 38 -16.48 -9.63 10.11
C ASN A 38 -17.77 -10.42 10.33
N GLU A 39 -18.50 -10.74 9.26
CA GLU A 39 -19.71 -11.56 9.30
C GLU A 39 -19.42 -13.07 9.36
N GLY A 40 -18.15 -13.49 9.21
CA GLY A 40 -17.76 -14.90 9.15
C GLY A 40 -18.21 -15.62 7.87
N THR A 41 -18.48 -14.87 6.80
CA THR A 41 -19.01 -15.37 5.52
C THR A 41 -17.96 -15.40 4.41
N LEU A 42 -16.70 -15.12 4.73
CA LEU A 42 -15.58 -15.12 3.78
C LEU A 42 -15.31 -16.53 3.27
N THR A 43 -15.34 -16.72 1.95
CA THR A 43 -14.93 -17.98 1.34
C THR A 43 -13.40 -18.12 1.33
N PRO A 44 -12.84 -19.34 1.20
CA PRO A 44 -11.38 -19.51 1.10
C PRO A 44 -10.73 -18.76 -0.08
N ALA A 45 -11.43 -18.64 -1.20
CA ALA A 45 -10.94 -17.88 -2.35
C ALA A 45 -10.92 -16.37 -2.07
N GLU A 46 -11.96 -15.86 -1.39
CA GLU A 46 -12.04 -14.46 -0.97
C GLU A 46 -11.03 -14.12 0.12
N ASP A 47 -10.71 -15.07 1.01
CA ASP A 47 -9.65 -14.91 2.01
C ASP A 47 -8.26 -14.78 1.35
N ALA A 48 -7.99 -15.60 0.34
CA ALA A 48 -6.75 -15.49 -0.43
C ALA A 48 -6.66 -14.13 -1.15
N GLU A 49 -7.73 -13.72 -1.84
CA GLU A 49 -7.81 -12.40 -2.49
C GLU A 49 -7.62 -11.26 -1.48
N TYR A 50 -8.26 -11.36 -0.31
CA TYR A 50 -8.15 -10.34 0.73
C TYR A 50 -6.72 -10.22 1.26
N LYS A 51 -6.01 -11.34 1.43
CA LYS A 51 -4.60 -11.37 1.84
C LYS A 51 -3.70 -10.72 0.79
N ASP A 52 -3.91 -11.02 -0.49
CA ASP A 52 -3.14 -10.41 -1.58
C ASP A 52 -3.27 -8.87 -1.56
N PHE A 53 -4.48 -8.35 -1.33
CA PHE A 53 -4.69 -6.91 -1.17
C PHE A 53 -3.98 -6.32 0.05
N VAL A 54 -4.04 -7.01 1.20
CA VAL A 54 -3.36 -6.56 2.43
C VAL A 54 -1.85 -6.49 2.21
N GLU A 55 -1.24 -7.51 1.62
CA GLU A 55 0.19 -7.55 1.34
C GLU A 55 0.63 -6.42 0.39
N ALA A 56 -0.16 -6.16 -0.66
CA ALA A 56 0.10 -5.06 -1.58
C ALA A 56 0.02 -3.69 -0.88
N LEU A 57 -1.00 -3.47 -0.06
CA LEU A 57 -1.18 -2.23 0.70
C LEU A 57 -0.07 -2.01 1.74
N ASP A 58 0.40 -3.07 2.38
CA ASP A 58 1.54 -3.00 3.31
C ASP A 58 2.82 -2.57 2.59
N LEU A 59 3.10 -3.14 1.43
CA LEU A 59 4.25 -2.74 0.62
C LEU A 59 4.16 -1.26 0.19
N ILE A 60 2.99 -0.82 -0.29
CA ILE A 60 2.76 0.59 -0.65
C ILE A 60 2.99 1.49 0.57
N SER A 61 2.47 1.10 1.73
CA SER A 61 2.61 1.87 2.98
C SER A 61 4.07 2.03 3.40
N ILE A 62 4.86 0.96 3.29
CA ILE A 62 6.32 0.98 3.55
C ILE A 62 7.03 1.92 2.57
N MET A 63 6.69 1.84 1.27
CA MET A 63 7.27 2.69 0.23
C MET A 63 6.96 4.17 0.48
N GLN A 64 5.72 4.49 0.87
CA GLN A 64 5.33 5.85 1.23
C GLN A 64 6.05 6.36 2.47
N ALA A 65 6.20 5.54 3.51
CA ALA A 65 6.94 5.92 4.71
C ALA A 65 8.40 6.27 4.37
N LYS A 66 9.03 5.48 3.50
CA LYS A 66 10.39 5.74 3.01
C LYS A 66 10.47 7.01 2.14
N ALA A 67 9.47 7.26 1.28
CA ALA A 67 9.40 8.47 0.46
C ALA A 67 9.25 9.75 1.32
N ARG A 68 8.38 9.73 2.35
CA ARG A 68 8.26 10.85 3.30
C ARG A 68 9.58 11.16 3.98
N ARG A 69 10.29 10.12 4.45
CA ARG A 69 11.60 10.28 5.10
C ARG A 69 12.66 10.84 4.14
N PHE A 70 12.65 10.41 2.88
CA PHE A 70 13.56 10.94 1.86
C PHE A 70 13.32 12.43 1.61
N LEU A 71 12.07 12.84 1.39
CA LEU A 71 11.71 14.24 1.14
C LEU A 71 12.02 15.13 2.35
N ALA A 72 11.73 14.68 3.57
CA ALA A 72 12.03 15.42 4.79
C ALA A 72 13.54 15.70 4.96
N LYS A 73 14.41 14.79 4.52
CA LYS A 73 15.87 14.98 4.56
C LYS A 73 16.39 15.95 3.50
N GLN A 74 15.68 16.15 2.39
CA GLN A 74 16.08 17.12 1.36
C GLN A 74 15.70 18.56 1.72
N SER A 75 14.69 18.74 2.57
CA SER A 75 14.24 20.06 3.01
C SER A 75 14.97 20.59 4.26
N ALA A 76 15.89 19.79 4.83
CA ALA A 76 16.71 20.12 5.99
C ALA A 76 18.13 20.48 5.55
#